data_AF-A0AAX0WXD8-F1
#
_entry.id   AF-A0AAX0WXD8-F1
#
_cell.length_a   1.000
_cell.length_b   1.000
_cell.length_c   1.000
_cell.angle_alpha   90.00
_cell.angle_beta   90.00
_cell.angle_gamma   90.00
#
_symmetry.space_group_name_H-M   'P 1'
#
loop_
_entity.id
_entity.type
_entity.pdbx_description
1 polymer ?
#
loop_
_entity_poly.entity_id
_entity_poly.type
_entity_poly.pdbx_seq_one_letter_code
_entity_poly.pdbx_strand_id
1 'polypeptide(L)'
;MTFIPPAFVKFRVNTLNLEAKYSTLLGRYTVVDSKVSDGSSVVQQSSLEVLIARTNEVIKCKSGRDTQIEVFNLLINELRQIPKEDKEKTKQGTLFLLGALIHRYFRLIIEYDNPKGYISWNFFGCDVTTVKLFQAIRRALQFKEIEEVKKRYREDDLKILDVVTIVNALEVFRDNMLLEDKDKVPRFMKYPHFAKDEHFKQYLQDIIDQQRVRGAAVLNRFKAIDFVKSLSTQIENERQQLEKDIEKWCKGVAKDYKNFNAFKILDVEAINASLIKHVESETSRNVIFGLFYTPSIQEDLESIDHNSFSTKMKECSDSTCSYMLFGGYVLLLQQQKRLDTDLLFTIQQALGLERSLDELSKEDMLDGVKFLKRFLETKQDAALDCEFFEGAEKMHTAVARAEKELTVQTAPKKEERHVVLSV
;
A
#
# COMPACT_ATOMS: atom_id res chain seq x y z
N MET A 1 1.09 11.14 27.06
CA MET A 1 1.82 10.26 26.14
C MET A 1 3.18 9.91 26.68
N THR A 2 3.42 8.61 26.84
CA THR A 2 4.71 8.01 27.20
C THR A 2 5.45 7.48 25.97
N PHE A 3 4.71 7.08 24.93
CA PHE A 3 5.30 6.66 23.67
C PHE A 3 5.57 7.84 22.75
N ILE A 4 6.78 7.89 22.18
CA ILE A 4 7.17 8.88 21.17
C ILE A 4 7.38 8.14 19.85
N PRO A 5 6.54 8.37 18.81
CA PRO A 5 6.72 7.75 17.52
C PRO A 5 8.06 8.16 16.88
N PRO A 6 8.62 7.37 15.96
CA PRO A 6 9.83 7.76 15.24
C PRO A 6 9.65 9.10 14.53
N ALA A 7 10.75 9.85 14.35
CA ALA A 7 10.74 11.07 13.58
C ALA A 7 10.11 10.84 12.20
N PHE A 8 9.26 11.78 11.74
CA PHE A 8 8.35 11.55 10.63
C PHE A 8 9.06 11.08 9.35
N VAL A 9 10.22 11.65 9.03
CA VAL A 9 11.04 11.24 7.88
C VAL A 9 11.38 9.74 7.93
N LYS A 10 11.83 9.26 9.10
CA LYS A 10 12.15 7.84 9.31
C LYS A 10 10.89 6.98 9.32
N PHE A 11 9.83 7.45 9.99
CA PHE A 11 8.58 6.72 10.10
C PHE A 11 7.92 6.52 8.73
N ARG A 12 7.86 7.56 7.89
CA ARG A 12 7.39 7.50 6.50
C ARG A 12 8.14 6.46 5.68
N VAL A 13 9.47 6.46 5.75
CA VAL A 13 10.29 5.47 5.03
C VAL A 13 9.99 4.05 5.51
N ASN A 14 9.84 3.85 6.83
CA ASN A 14 9.42 2.55 7.37
C ASN A 14 8.04 2.13 6.85
N THR A 15 7.08 3.05 6.80
CA THR A 15 5.72 2.82 6.28
C THR A 15 5.73 2.43 4.81
N LEU A 16 6.48 3.15 3.97
CA LEU A 16 6.60 2.86 2.54
C LEU A 16 7.24 1.48 2.27
N ASN A 17 8.12 1.04 3.18
CA ASN A 17 8.79 -0.26 3.11
C ASN A 17 7.99 -1.43 3.71
N LEU A 18 6.81 -1.20 4.31
CA LEU A 18 6.00 -2.25 4.93
C LEU A 18 5.69 -3.39 3.96
N GLU A 19 5.23 -3.06 2.75
CA GLU A 19 4.85 -4.06 1.74
C GLU A 19 6.03 -4.96 1.37
N ALA A 20 7.22 -4.38 1.21
CA ALA A 20 8.42 -5.14 0.87
C ALA A 20 8.85 -6.07 2.01
N LYS A 21 8.85 -5.56 3.25
CA LYS A 21 9.18 -6.36 4.45
C LYS A 21 8.18 -7.49 4.66
N TYR A 22 6.88 -7.18 4.59
CA TYR A 22 5.82 -8.17 4.74
C TYR A 22 5.86 -9.21 3.62
N SER A 23 6.06 -8.78 2.37
CA SER A 23 6.22 -9.70 1.24
C SER A 23 7.42 -10.63 1.38
N THR A 24 8.51 -10.15 1.99
CA THR A 24 9.71 -10.95 2.28
C THR A 24 9.42 -12.02 3.33
N LEU A 25 8.72 -11.67 4.43
CA LEU A 25 8.33 -12.63 5.47
C LEU A 25 7.40 -13.71 4.92
N LEU A 26 6.47 -13.33 4.04
CA LEU A 26 5.57 -14.25 3.36
C LEU A 26 6.26 -15.11 2.28
N GLY A 27 7.53 -14.86 1.95
CA GLY A 27 8.26 -15.57 0.90
C GLY A 27 7.58 -15.45 -0.47
N ARG A 28 6.99 -14.28 -0.77
CA ARG A 28 6.19 -14.08 -2.00
C ARG A 28 6.99 -14.27 -3.27
N TYR A 29 6.29 -14.64 -4.33
CA TYR A 29 6.88 -14.81 -5.66
C TYR A 29 7.54 -13.52 -6.13
N THR A 30 8.76 -13.64 -6.66
CA THR A 30 9.43 -12.54 -7.35
C THR A 30 9.96 -13.04 -8.68
N VAL A 31 10.01 -12.15 -9.67
CA VAL A 31 10.50 -12.48 -11.01
C VAL A 31 12.03 -12.55 -11.05
N VAL A 32 12.72 -11.95 -10.07
CA VAL A 32 14.18 -11.97 -9.95
C VAL A 32 14.56 -12.85 -8.76
N ASP A 33 15.16 -14.01 -9.03
CA ASP A 33 15.79 -14.83 -7.99
C ASP A 33 17.06 -14.12 -7.48
N SER A 34 17.18 -13.98 -6.16
CA SER A 34 18.37 -13.48 -5.46
C SER A 34 19.53 -14.48 -5.48
N LYS A 35 19.93 -14.93 -6.67
CA LYS A 35 21.31 -15.39 -6.92
C LYS A 35 22.12 -14.25 -7.50
N VAL A 36 22.15 -13.13 -6.79
CA VAL A 36 23.16 -12.09 -7.02
C VAL A 36 24.42 -12.60 -6.32
N SER A 37 25.42 -13.04 -7.08
CA SER A 37 26.76 -13.16 -6.52
C SER A 37 27.26 -11.74 -6.25
N ASP A 38 27.48 -11.40 -4.99
CA ASP A 38 28.19 -10.18 -4.61
C ASP A 38 29.53 -10.14 -5.36
N GLY A 39 29.67 -9.18 -6.29
CA GLY A 39 30.95 -8.89 -6.95
C GLY A 39 30.94 -8.72 -8.48
N SER A 40 29.81 -8.88 -9.17
CA SER A 40 29.78 -8.75 -10.64
C SER A 40 29.23 -7.39 -11.09
N SER A 41 30.07 -6.56 -11.72
CA SER A 41 29.72 -5.29 -12.38
C SER A 41 28.89 -5.47 -13.67
N VAL A 42 28.14 -6.56 -13.78
CA VAL A 42 27.28 -6.86 -14.94
C VAL A 42 25.96 -6.14 -14.75
N VAL A 43 25.56 -5.37 -15.77
CA VAL A 43 24.26 -4.68 -15.87
C VAL A 43 23.16 -5.61 -15.38
N GLN A 44 22.54 -5.27 -14.25
CA GLN A 44 21.51 -6.09 -13.61
C GLN A 44 20.30 -6.15 -14.55
N GLN A 45 19.97 -7.35 -15.06
CA GLN A 45 18.79 -7.55 -15.91
C GLN A 45 17.53 -7.16 -15.13
N SER A 46 16.62 -6.44 -15.78
CA SER A 46 15.36 -6.07 -15.15
C SER A 46 14.42 -7.27 -15.02
N SER A 47 13.49 -7.24 -14.05
CA SER A 47 12.44 -8.26 -13.92
C SER A 47 11.69 -8.51 -15.23
N LEU A 48 11.44 -7.44 -16.00
CA LEU A 48 10.76 -7.54 -17.29
C LEU A 48 11.60 -8.31 -18.31
N GLU A 49 12.90 -8.04 -18.39
CA GLU A 49 13.80 -8.75 -19.30
C GLU A 49 13.90 -10.24 -18.96
N VAL A 50 14.00 -10.56 -17.68
CA VAL A 50 14.01 -11.94 -17.19
C VAL A 50 12.70 -12.65 -17.58
N LEU A 51 11.54 -12.01 -17.37
CA LEU A 51 10.25 -12.60 -17.72
C LEU A 51 10.04 -12.73 -19.23
N ILE A 52 10.51 -11.75 -20.02
CA ILE A 52 10.54 -11.83 -21.48
C ILE A 52 11.41 -13.02 -21.94
N ALA A 53 12.60 -13.18 -21.36
CA ALA A 53 13.50 -14.28 -21.68
C ALA A 53 12.83 -15.63 -21.42
N ARG A 54 12.18 -15.80 -20.27
CA ARG A 54 11.40 -16.99 -19.90
C ARG A 54 10.21 -17.22 -20.82
N THR A 55 9.50 -16.17 -21.21
CA THR A 55 8.32 -16.27 -22.10
C THR A 55 8.70 -16.64 -23.53
N ASN A 56 9.94 -16.40 -23.98
CA ASN A 56 10.39 -16.91 -25.29
C ASN A 56 10.30 -18.45 -25.37
N GLU A 57 10.36 -19.19 -24.26
CA GLU A 57 10.13 -20.63 -24.25
C GLU A 57 8.67 -20.99 -24.59
N VAL A 58 7.72 -20.14 -24.16
CA VAL A 58 6.30 -20.26 -24.52
C VAL A 58 6.11 -20.02 -26.01
N ILE A 59 6.79 -19.00 -26.56
CA ILE A 59 6.73 -18.68 -28.00
C ILE A 59 7.26 -19.82 -28.87
N LYS A 60 8.36 -20.45 -28.44
CA LYS A 60 9.02 -21.54 -29.18
C LYS A 60 8.31 -22.89 -29.03
N CYS A 61 7.26 -22.99 -28.21
CA CYS A 61 6.62 -24.28 -27.94
C CYS A 61 5.79 -24.76 -29.15
N LYS A 62 6.03 -25.99 -29.62
CA LYS A 62 5.26 -26.59 -30.72
C LYS A 62 3.99 -27.26 -30.18
N SER A 63 2.97 -26.47 -29.85
CA SER A 63 1.74 -26.95 -29.18
C SER A 63 0.50 -27.06 -30.08
N GLY A 64 0.55 -26.57 -31.33
CA GLY A 64 -0.62 -26.50 -32.22
C GLY A 64 -1.66 -25.46 -31.82
N ARG A 65 -1.36 -24.62 -30.81
CA ARG A 65 -2.18 -23.51 -30.33
C ARG A 65 -1.62 -22.17 -30.81
N ASP A 66 -1.28 -22.09 -32.09
CA ASP A 66 -0.46 -21.01 -32.66
C ASP A 66 -1.06 -19.61 -32.44
N THR A 67 -2.39 -19.47 -32.51
CA THR A 67 -3.06 -18.18 -32.23
C THR A 67 -2.90 -17.74 -30.77
N GLN A 68 -2.84 -18.67 -29.82
CA GLN A 68 -2.61 -18.37 -28.39
C GLN A 68 -1.15 -18.00 -28.14
N ILE A 69 -0.23 -18.68 -28.84
CA ILE A 69 1.20 -18.39 -28.78
C ILE A 69 1.49 -16.99 -29.34
N GLU A 70 0.84 -16.62 -30.44
CA GLU A 70 1.04 -15.33 -31.11
C GLU A 70 0.71 -14.14 -30.20
N VAL A 71 -0.23 -14.29 -29.27
CA VAL A 71 -0.50 -13.28 -28.23
C VAL A 71 0.76 -12.93 -27.46
N PHE A 72 1.52 -13.94 -27.01
CA PHE A 72 2.76 -13.71 -26.26
C PHE A 72 3.86 -13.10 -27.12
N ASN A 73 3.92 -13.46 -28.40
CA ASN A 73 4.85 -12.85 -29.36
C ASN A 73 4.58 -11.34 -29.51
N LEU A 74 3.33 -10.96 -29.80
CA LEU A 74 2.92 -9.56 -29.92
C LEU A 74 3.18 -8.79 -28.62
N LEU A 75 2.77 -9.35 -27.48
CA LEU A 75 2.89 -8.71 -26.18
C LEU A 75 4.36 -8.49 -25.77
N ILE A 76 5.26 -9.47 -25.98
CA ILE A 76 6.68 -9.26 -25.72
C ILE A 76 7.28 -8.18 -26.62
N ASN A 77 6.92 -8.17 -27.91
CA ASN A 77 7.47 -7.18 -28.86
C ASN A 77 7.05 -5.75 -28.48
N GLU A 78 5.84 -5.56 -27.96
CA GLU A 78 5.39 -4.30 -27.37
C GLU A 78 6.19 -3.96 -26.11
N LEU A 79 6.36 -4.91 -25.19
CA LEU A 79 7.02 -4.66 -23.90
C LEU A 79 8.53 -4.42 -24.02
N ARG A 80 9.19 -4.94 -25.06
CA ARG A 80 10.59 -4.64 -25.38
C ARG A 80 10.86 -3.16 -25.66
N GLN A 81 9.82 -2.39 -26.00
CA GLN A 81 9.93 -0.95 -26.26
C GLN A 81 9.95 -0.12 -24.97
N ILE A 82 9.72 -0.72 -23.80
CA ILE A 82 9.77 0.00 -22.52
C ILE A 82 11.23 0.37 -22.20
N PRO A 83 11.54 1.65 -21.96
CA PRO A 83 12.89 2.07 -21.57
C PRO A 83 13.31 1.41 -20.25
N LYS A 84 14.53 0.86 -20.19
CA LYS A 84 15.02 0.08 -19.05
C LYS A 84 15.22 0.94 -17.79
N GLU A 85 15.44 2.23 -17.99
CA GLU A 85 15.65 3.22 -16.93
C GLU A 85 14.33 3.58 -16.22
N ASP A 86 13.19 3.36 -16.90
CA ASP A 86 11.86 3.65 -16.37
C ASP A 86 11.38 2.48 -15.48
N LYS A 87 11.75 2.54 -14.19
CA LYS A 87 11.46 1.50 -13.20
C LYS A 87 9.96 1.22 -13.05
N GLU A 88 9.13 2.27 -13.09
CA GLU A 88 7.68 2.14 -12.94
C GLU A 88 7.06 1.47 -14.16
N LYS A 89 7.40 1.89 -15.38
CA LYS A 89 6.93 1.19 -16.59
C LYS A 89 7.45 -0.22 -16.68
N THR A 90 8.69 -0.46 -16.25
CA THR A 90 9.27 -1.82 -16.20
C THR A 90 8.49 -2.71 -15.22
N LYS A 91 8.12 -2.20 -14.04
CA LYS A 91 7.28 -2.91 -13.07
C LYS A 91 5.89 -3.21 -13.64
N GLN A 92 5.24 -2.20 -14.22
CA GLN A 92 3.92 -2.35 -14.86
C GLN A 92 3.96 -3.35 -16.03
N GLY A 93 4.96 -3.27 -16.89
CA GLY A 93 5.16 -4.21 -17.99
C GLY A 93 5.43 -5.64 -17.51
N THR A 94 6.16 -5.80 -16.40
CA THR A 94 6.38 -7.11 -15.76
C THR A 94 5.06 -7.71 -15.30
N LEU A 95 4.25 -6.93 -14.57
CA LEU A 95 2.93 -7.38 -14.11
C LEU A 95 1.98 -7.66 -15.29
N PHE A 96 2.05 -6.87 -16.36
CA PHE A 96 1.24 -7.09 -17.55
C PHE A 96 1.54 -8.43 -18.22
N LEU A 97 2.82 -8.75 -18.45
CA LEU A 97 3.24 -10.04 -19.01
C LEU A 97 2.97 -11.21 -18.06
N LEU A 98 3.22 -11.02 -16.77
CA LEU A 98 2.93 -12.03 -15.75
C LEU A 98 1.43 -12.35 -15.71
N GLY A 99 0.58 -11.32 -15.78
CA GLY A 99 -0.86 -11.48 -15.84
C GLY A 99 -1.33 -12.22 -17.09
N ALA A 100 -0.70 -11.97 -18.25
CA ALA A 100 -0.99 -12.72 -19.48
C ALA A 100 -0.67 -14.22 -19.34
N LEU A 101 0.49 -14.56 -18.75
CA LEU A 101 0.90 -15.94 -18.48
C LEU A 101 -0.05 -16.63 -17.50
N ILE A 102 -0.37 -15.97 -16.39
CA ILE A 102 -1.25 -16.49 -15.34
C ILE A 102 -2.68 -16.67 -15.86
N HIS A 103 -3.20 -15.71 -16.64
CA HIS A 103 -4.50 -15.82 -17.28
C HIS A 103 -4.56 -17.08 -18.15
N ARG A 104 -3.58 -17.27 -19.05
CA ARG A 104 -3.56 -18.44 -19.94
C ARG A 104 -3.36 -19.75 -19.19
N TYR A 105 -2.55 -19.75 -18.11
CA TYR A 105 -2.37 -20.89 -17.20
C TYR A 105 -3.71 -21.36 -16.62
N PHE A 106 -4.46 -20.46 -15.97
CA PHE A 106 -5.77 -20.82 -15.41
C PHE A 106 -6.82 -21.14 -16.47
N ARG A 107 -6.81 -20.45 -17.62
CA ARG A 107 -7.71 -20.78 -18.74
C ARG A 107 -7.50 -22.19 -19.26
N LEU A 108 -6.24 -22.65 -19.38
CA LEU A 108 -5.96 -24.04 -19.78
C LEU A 108 -6.47 -25.04 -18.73
N ILE A 109 -6.33 -24.73 -17.44
CA ILE A 109 -6.89 -25.58 -16.39
C ILE A 109 -8.42 -25.71 -16.54
N ILE A 110 -9.12 -24.57 -16.67
CA ILE A 110 -10.58 -24.53 -16.78
C ILE A 110 -11.08 -25.25 -18.04
N GLU A 111 -10.42 -25.08 -19.18
CA GLU A 111 -10.75 -25.76 -20.44
C GLU A 111 -10.72 -27.30 -20.31
N TYR A 112 -9.85 -27.85 -19.48
CA TYR A 112 -9.68 -29.30 -19.32
C TYR A 112 -10.46 -29.85 -18.13
N ASP A 113 -10.67 -29.06 -17.07
CA ASP A 113 -11.40 -29.47 -15.87
C ASP A 113 -12.91 -29.51 -16.03
N ASN A 114 -13.48 -28.63 -16.86
CA ASN A 114 -14.90 -28.32 -16.79
C ASN A 114 -15.78 -29.53 -17.19
N PRO A 115 -16.63 -30.08 -16.29
CA PRO A 115 -17.60 -31.11 -16.63
C PRO A 115 -18.90 -30.55 -17.23
N LYS A 116 -19.12 -29.23 -17.19
CA LYS A 116 -20.35 -28.53 -17.62
C LYS A 116 -20.16 -27.58 -18.81
N GLY A 117 -18.94 -27.50 -19.37
CA GLY A 117 -18.64 -26.72 -20.58
C GLY A 117 -18.76 -27.59 -21.83
N TYR A 118 -19.12 -26.98 -22.97
CA TYR A 118 -19.47 -27.63 -24.24
C TYR A 118 -18.40 -28.60 -24.83
N ILE A 119 -17.17 -28.65 -24.29
CA ILE A 119 -16.16 -29.67 -24.61
C ILE A 119 -15.34 -29.95 -23.34
N SER A 120 -15.62 -31.05 -22.64
CA SER A 120 -14.79 -31.54 -21.53
C SER A 120 -13.74 -32.51 -22.06
N TRP A 121 -12.47 -32.11 -22.13
CA TRP A 121 -11.38 -33.01 -22.57
C TRP A 121 -11.07 -34.11 -21.55
N ASN A 122 -11.51 -33.96 -20.30
CA ASN A 122 -11.50 -35.01 -19.28
C ASN A 122 -12.31 -36.24 -19.71
N PHE A 123 -13.37 -36.08 -20.50
CA PHE A 123 -14.15 -37.20 -21.04
C PHE A 123 -13.33 -38.08 -22.01
N PHE A 124 -12.25 -37.54 -22.58
CA PHE A 124 -11.31 -38.22 -23.46
C PHE A 124 -10.01 -38.65 -22.75
N GLY A 125 -9.95 -38.57 -21.41
CA GLY A 125 -8.75 -38.91 -20.63
C GLY A 125 -7.56 -37.98 -20.84
N CYS A 126 -7.77 -36.80 -21.42
CA CYS A 126 -6.72 -35.82 -21.70
C CYS A 126 -6.55 -34.87 -20.51
N ASP A 127 -5.39 -34.93 -19.85
CA ASP A 127 -5.03 -34.06 -18.74
C ASP A 127 -4.30 -32.79 -19.24
N VAL A 128 -4.57 -31.63 -18.66
CA VAL A 128 -3.92 -30.35 -19.02
C VAL A 128 -2.39 -30.41 -18.91
N THR A 129 -1.85 -31.28 -18.05
CA THR A 129 -0.41 -31.52 -17.89
C THR A 129 0.23 -32.12 -19.13
N THR A 130 -0.53 -32.72 -20.05
CA THR A 130 -0.01 -33.20 -21.34
C THR A 130 0.10 -32.08 -22.38
N VAL A 131 -0.48 -30.91 -22.12
CA VAL A 131 -0.50 -29.78 -23.06
C VAL A 131 0.85 -29.07 -23.05
N LYS A 132 1.55 -29.08 -24.18
CA LYS A 132 2.87 -28.42 -24.33
C LYS A 132 2.85 -26.93 -23.99
N LEU A 133 1.78 -26.23 -24.34
CA LEU A 133 1.61 -24.80 -24.00
C LEU A 133 1.52 -24.61 -22.48
N PHE A 134 0.76 -25.47 -21.78
CA PHE A 134 0.64 -25.45 -20.33
C PHE A 134 2.00 -25.65 -19.66
N GLN A 135 2.75 -26.68 -20.09
CA GLN A 135 4.09 -26.96 -19.56
C GLN A 135 5.09 -25.83 -19.84
N ALA A 136 5.02 -25.19 -21.01
CA ALA A 136 5.89 -24.06 -21.32
C ALA A 136 5.57 -22.85 -20.42
N ILE A 137 4.29 -22.57 -20.16
CA ILE A 137 3.88 -21.50 -19.24
C ILE A 137 4.34 -21.82 -17.81
N ARG A 138 4.19 -23.07 -17.34
CA ARG A 138 4.69 -23.49 -16.03
C ARG A 138 6.19 -23.24 -15.87
N ARG A 139 6.99 -23.61 -16.88
CA ARG A 139 8.44 -23.33 -16.89
C ARG A 139 8.75 -21.83 -16.87
N ALA A 140 8.00 -21.04 -17.65
CA ALA A 140 8.16 -19.59 -17.65
C ALA A 140 7.84 -18.94 -16.29
N LEU A 141 6.91 -19.53 -15.54
CA LEU A 141 6.55 -19.16 -14.16
C LEU A 141 7.43 -19.83 -13.09
N GLN A 142 8.48 -20.57 -13.50
CA GLN A 142 9.41 -21.32 -12.64
C GLN A 142 8.73 -22.31 -11.68
N PHE A 143 7.62 -22.90 -12.08
CA PHE A 143 7.02 -23.98 -11.32
C PHE A 143 7.86 -25.25 -11.38
N LYS A 144 7.78 -26.05 -10.32
CA LYS A 144 8.43 -27.36 -10.26
C LYS A 144 7.90 -28.25 -11.39
N GLU A 145 8.80 -29.09 -11.93
CA GLU A 145 8.39 -30.13 -12.88
C GLU A 145 7.37 -31.07 -12.23
N ILE A 146 6.44 -31.55 -13.05
CA ILE A 146 5.41 -32.47 -12.57
C ILE A 146 6.01 -33.87 -12.60
N GLU A 147 6.41 -34.38 -11.44
CA GLU A 147 6.77 -35.78 -11.27
C GLU A 147 5.53 -36.67 -11.48
N GLU A 148 5.73 -37.83 -12.11
CA GLU A 148 4.65 -38.68 -12.63
C GLU A 148 3.57 -38.96 -11.55
N VAL A 149 2.34 -38.56 -11.88
CA VAL A 149 1.10 -38.81 -11.13
C VAL A 149 0.99 -38.09 -9.78
N LYS A 150 0.44 -36.86 -9.79
CA LYS A 150 -0.49 -36.39 -8.75
C LYS A 150 -1.26 -35.11 -9.14
N LYS A 151 -2.55 -35.10 -8.81
CA LYS A 151 -3.47 -33.93 -8.86
C LYS A 151 -3.05 -32.72 -8.00
N ARG A 152 -1.86 -32.76 -7.36
CA ARG A 152 -1.38 -31.75 -6.40
C ARG A 152 -0.51 -30.65 -7.02
N TYR A 153 -0.18 -30.74 -8.32
CA TYR A 153 0.62 -29.69 -8.98
C TYR A 153 0.01 -28.29 -8.80
N ARG A 154 -1.32 -28.17 -8.71
CA ARG A 154 -1.97 -26.87 -8.50
C ARG A 154 -1.68 -26.31 -7.13
N GLU A 155 -1.72 -27.14 -6.10
CA GLU A 155 -1.41 -26.71 -4.74
C GLU A 155 0.04 -26.25 -4.66
N ASP A 156 0.95 -26.96 -5.31
CA ASP A 156 2.38 -26.61 -5.31
C ASP A 156 2.68 -25.37 -6.15
N ASP A 157 2.05 -25.22 -7.31
CA ASP A 157 2.14 -24.00 -8.13
C ASP A 157 1.59 -22.78 -7.38
N LEU A 158 0.48 -22.94 -6.66
CA LEU A 158 -0.15 -21.87 -5.86
C LEU A 158 0.61 -21.55 -4.57
N LYS A 159 1.52 -22.41 -4.11
CA LYS A 159 2.50 -22.07 -3.07
C LYS A 159 3.60 -21.18 -3.63
N ILE A 160 3.96 -21.37 -4.90
CA ILE A 160 4.99 -20.57 -5.58
C ILE A 160 4.40 -19.22 -5.99
N LEU A 161 3.33 -19.21 -6.79
CA LEU A 161 2.60 -17.99 -7.16
C LEU A 161 1.55 -17.65 -6.11
N ASP A 162 1.93 -16.78 -5.17
CA ASP A 162 1.02 -16.31 -4.14
C ASP A 162 -0.18 -15.54 -4.73
N VAL A 163 -1.29 -15.57 -4.00
CA VAL A 163 -2.57 -15.01 -4.47
C VAL A 163 -2.53 -13.51 -4.71
N VAL A 164 -1.72 -12.76 -3.97
CA VAL A 164 -1.61 -11.31 -4.14
C VAL A 164 -0.89 -11.01 -5.45
N THR A 165 0.18 -11.76 -5.75
CA THR A 165 0.88 -11.66 -7.04
C THR A 165 -0.03 -12.04 -8.20
N ILE A 166 -0.83 -13.09 -8.05
CA ILE A 166 -1.82 -13.51 -9.06
C ILE A 166 -2.85 -12.41 -9.30
N VAL A 167 -3.51 -11.91 -8.26
CA VAL A 167 -4.56 -10.89 -8.38
C VAL A 167 -4.01 -9.59 -8.97
N ASN A 168 -2.90 -9.08 -8.44
CA ASN A 168 -2.30 -7.84 -8.93
C ASN A 168 -1.89 -7.94 -10.40
N ALA A 169 -1.26 -9.05 -10.80
CA ALA A 169 -0.84 -9.24 -12.19
C ALA A 169 -2.05 -9.36 -13.14
N LEU A 170 -3.10 -10.11 -12.74
CA LEU A 170 -4.32 -10.25 -13.53
C LEU A 170 -5.12 -8.94 -13.63
N GLU A 171 -5.17 -8.13 -12.58
CA GLU A 171 -5.82 -6.82 -12.60
C GLU A 171 -5.07 -5.85 -13.51
N VAL A 172 -3.73 -5.77 -13.39
CA VAL A 172 -2.92 -4.97 -14.33
C VAL A 172 -3.12 -5.45 -15.77
N PHE A 173 -3.22 -6.76 -15.99
CA PHE A 173 -3.51 -7.32 -17.30
C PHE A 173 -4.89 -6.96 -17.82
N ARG A 174 -5.93 -7.08 -16.98
CA ARG A 174 -7.30 -6.65 -17.31
C ARG A 174 -7.34 -5.19 -17.68
N ASP A 175 -6.80 -4.33 -16.83
CA ASP A 175 -6.87 -2.89 -17.02
C ASP A 175 -6.14 -2.48 -18.31
N ASN A 176 -4.95 -3.06 -18.56
CA ASN A 176 -4.23 -2.84 -19.81
C ASN A 176 -4.96 -3.35 -21.05
N MET A 177 -5.66 -4.48 -20.94
CA MET A 177 -6.43 -5.06 -22.04
C MET A 177 -7.72 -4.29 -22.33
N LEU A 178 -8.29 -3.64 -21.32
CA LEU A 178 -9.48 -2.80 -21.43
C LEU A 178 -9.18 -1.34 -21.76
N LEU A 179 -7.91 -0.90 -21.68
CA LEU A 179 -7.51 0.43 -22.15
C LEU A 179 -7.95 0.63 -23.60
N GLU A 180 -8.74 1.67 -23.81
CA GLU A 180 -9.22 2.08 -25.11
C GLU A 180 -8.19 2.99 -25.80
N ASP A 181 -8.01 2.80 -27.10
CA ASP A 181 -7.27 3.77 -27.92
C ASP A 181 -8.15 4.96 -28.34
N LYS A 182 -7.61 5.84 -29.19
CA LYS A 182 -8.31 7.04 -29.66
C LYS A 182 -9.63 6.74 -30.36
N ASP A 183 -9.77 5.54 -30.94
CA ASP A 183 -10.96 5.09 -31.64
C ASP A 183 -11.93 4.33 -30.71
N LYS A 184 -11.70 4.38 -29.39
CA LYS A 184 -12.46 3.66 -28.36
C LYS A 184 -12.43 2.15 -28.53
N VAL A 185 -11.39 1.63 -29.18
CA VAL A 185 -11.22 0.18 -29.34
C VAL A 185 -10.37 -0.34 -28.18
N PRO A 186 -10.89 -1.27 -27.36
CA PRO A 186 -10.11 -1.87 -26.29
C PRO A 186 -8.88 -2.61 -26.83
N ARG A 187 -7.76 -2.50 -26.12
CA ARG A 187 -6.47 -3.09 -26.53
C ARG A 187 -6.56 -4.59 -26.84
N PHE A 188 -7.37 -5.36 -26.12
CA PHE A 188 -7.48 -6.80 -26.35
C PHE A 188 -7.90 -7.17 -27.78
N MET A 189 -8.64 -6.29 -28.47
CA MET A 189 -9.06 -6.49 -29.87
C MET A 189 -7.88 -6.48 -30.86
N LYS A 190 -6.71 -5.98 -30.45
CA LYS A 190 -5.47 -6.01 -31.26
C LYS A 190 -4.81 -7.39 -31.27
N TYR A 191 -5.22 -8.28 -30.38
CA TYR A 191 -4.72 -9.66 -30.31
C TYR A 191 -5.74 -10.61 -30.96
N PRO A 192 -5.44 -11.21 -32.12
CA PRO A 192 -6.43 -11.98 -32.89
C PRO A 192 -7.09 -13.13 -32.13
N HIS A 193 -6.39 -13.73 -31.16
CA HIS A 193 -6.95 -14.78 -30.32
C HIS A 193 -8.01 -14.24 -29.35
N PHE A 194 -7.76 -13.10 -28.69
CA PHE A 194 -8.69 -12.49 -27.76
C PHE A 194 -9.86 -11.80 -28.47
N ALA A 195 -9.61 -11.17 -29.62
CA ALA A 195 -10.65 -10.53 -30.42
C ALA A 195 -11.75 -11.51 -30.89
N LYS A 196 -11.40 -12.81 -31.04
CA LYS A 196 -12.33 -13.88 -31.41
C LYS A 196 -12.98 -14.59 -30.22
N ASP A 197 -12.55 -14.30 -29.00
CA ASP A 197 -13.11 -14.88 -27.78
C ASP A 197 -14.18 -13.94 -27.20
N GLU A 198 -15.44 -14.21 -27.53
CA GLU A 198 -16.61 -13.42 -27.08
C GLU A 198 -16.71 -13.30 -25.56
N HIS A 199 -16.09 -14.24 -24.82
CA HIS A 199 -16.17 -14.32 -23.38
C HIS A 199 -14.85 -13.93 -22.69
N PHE A 200 -13.87 -13.40 -23.43
CA PHE A 200 -12.56 -13.02 -22.89
C PHE A 200 -12.65 -12.21 -21.59
N LYS A 201 -13.47 -11.14 -21.59
CA LYS A 201 -13.64 -10.25 -20.43
C LYS A 201 -14.21 -11.01 -19.23
N GLN A 202 -15.25 -11.81 -19.45
CA GLN A 202 -15.91 -12.58 -18.40
C GLN A 202 -14.94 -13.60 -17.81
N TYR A 203 -14.23 -14.35 -18.64
CA TYR A 203 -13.28 -15.35 -18.18
C TYR A 203 -12.12 -14.76 -17.38
N LEU A 204 -11.61 -13.61 -17.79
CA LEU A 204 -10.57 -12.91 -17.05
C LEU A 204 -11.08 -12.47 -15.67
N GLN A 205 -12.30 -11.90 -15.61
CA GLN A 205 -12.91 -11.45 -14.37
C GLN A 205 -13.25 -12.64 -13.44
N ASP A 206 -13.78 -13.74 -13.97
CA ASP A 206 -14.08 -14.96 -13.21
C ASP A 206 -12.81 -15.54 -12.55
N ILE A 207 -11.68 -15.55 -13.27
CA ILE A 207 -10.41 -15.98 -12.69
C ILE A 207 -10.04 -15.02 -11.56
N ILE A 208 -10.05 -13.70 -11.78
CA ILE A 208 -9.72 -12.71 -10.74
C ILE A 208 -10.58 -12.93 -9.48
N ASP A 209 -11.90 -13.09 -9.63
CA ASP A 209 -12.81 -13.23 -8.50
C ASP A 209 -12.60 -14.54 -7.74
N GLN A 210 -12.34 -15.66 -8.43
CA GLN A 210 -11.96 -16.91 -7.78
C GLN A 210 -10.69 -16.77 -6.93
N GLN A 211 -9.69 -16.05 -7.45
CA GLN A 211 -8.44 -15.83 -6.72
C GLN A 211 -8.64 -14.86 -5.55
N ARG A 212 -9.46 -13.81 -5.71
CA ARG A 212 -9.82 -12.88 -4.63
C ARG A 212 -10.51 -13.61 -3.47
N VAL A 213 -11.47 -14.49 -3.77
CA VAL A 213 -12.13 -15.32 -2.74
C VAL A 213 -11.13 -16.22 -2.02
N ARG A 214 -10.23 -16.89 -2.76
CA ARG A 214 -9.19 -17.74 -2.14
C ARG A 214 -8.25 -16.93 -1.23
N GLY A 215 -7.89 -15.73 -1.66
CA GLY A 215 -6.89 -14.89 -1.02
C GLY A 215 -7.42 -13.81 -0.08
N ALA A 216 -8.73 -13.81 0.23
CA ALA A 216 -9.40 -12.66 0.85
C ALA A 216 -8.67 -12.13 2.09
N ALA A 217 -8.22 -13.04 2.97
CA ALA A 217 -7.51 -12.66 4.19
C ALA A 217 -6.17 -11.94 3.92
N VAL A 218 -5.32 -12.49 3.05
CA VAL A 218 -4.01 -11.89 2.75
C VAL A 218 -4.15 -10.62 1.89
N LEU A 219 -5.09 -10.59 0.94
CA LEU A 219 -5.40 -9.38 0.18
C LEU A 219 -5.86 -8.25 1.10
N ASN A 220 -6.72 -8.56 2.08
CA ASN A 220 -7.13 -7.59 3.08
C ASN A 220 -5.95 -7.05 3.91
N ARG A 221 -4.93 -7.88 4.18
CA ARG A 221 -3.70 -7.43 4.88
C ARG A 221 -2.89 -6.45 4.03
N PHE A 222 -2.80 -6.66 2.72
CA PHE A 222 -2.16 -5.68 1.83
C PHE A 222 -2.95 -4.37 1.73
N LYS A 223 -4.29 -4.43 1.71
CA LYS A 223 -5.14 -3.22 1.81
C LYS A 223 -4.88 -2.42 3.09
N ALA A 224 -4.57 -3.09 4.20
CA ALA A 224 -4.18 -2.41 5.44
C ALA A 224 -2.86 -1.63 5.27
N ILE A 225 -1.90 -2.21 4.55
CA ILE A 225 -0.62 -1.56 4.22
C ILE A 225 -0.87 -0.36 3.29
N ASP A 226 -1.70 -0.53 2.27
CA ASP A 226 -2.02 0.53 1.30
C ASP A 226 -2.73 1.72 1.97
N PHE A 227 -3.60 1.47 2.95
CA PHE A 227 -4.19 2.51 3.80
C PHE A 227 -3.11 3.36 4.51
N VAL A 228 -2.16 2.75 5.24
CA VAL A 228 -1.15 3.54 5.97
C VAL A 228 -0.13 4.19 5.03
N LYS A 229 0.14 3.60 3.86
CA LYS A 229 0.98 4.21 2.82
C LYS A 229 0.33 5.43 2.19
N SER A 230 -0.95 5.34 1.83
CA SER A 230 -1.72 6.47 1.29
C SER A 230 -1.85 7.58 2.33
N LEU A 231 -2.12 7.24 3.60
CA LEU A 231 -2.11 8.20 4.71
C LEU A 231 -0.75 8.89 4.86
N SER A 232 0.34 8.13 4.88
CA SER A 232 1.68 8.70 5.00
C SER A 232 2.04 9.62 3.84
N THR A 233 1.58 9.32 2.63
CA THR A 233 1.78 10.15 1.44
C THR A 233 0.99 11.45 1.54
N GLN A 234 -0.26 11.36 1.97
CA GLN A 234 -1.11 12.53 2.17
C GLN A 234 -0.54 13.46 3.25
N ILE A 235 -0.10 12.91 4.39
CA ILE A 235 0.54 13.71 5.46
C ILE A 235 1.81 14.40 4.94
N GLU A 236 2.64 13.73 4.15
CA GLU A 236 3.85 14.36 3.57
C GLU A 236 3.52 15.51 2.62
N ASN A 237 2.50 15.34 1.76
CA ASN A 237 2.06 16.39 0.85
C ASN A 237 1.61 17.63 1.63
N GLU A 238 0.88 17.43 2.74
CA GLU A 238 0.42 18.52 3.60
C GLU A 238 1.56 19.16 4.39
N ARG A 239 2.47 18.34 4.92
CA ARG A 239 3.68 18.81 5.62
C ARG A 239 4.51 19.73 4.74
N GLN A 240 4.74 19.36 3.48
CA GLN A 240 5.50 20.18 2.53
C GLN A 240 4.83 21.54 2.24
N GLN A 241 3.50 21.57 2.18
CA GLN A 241 2.78 22.83 1.98
C GLN A 241 2.80 23.69 3.24
N LEU A 242 2.54 23.08 4.40
CA LEU A 242 2.52 23.75 5.70
C LEU A 242 3.90 24.31 6.05
N GLU A 243 4.98 23.58 5.75
CA GLU A 243 6.35 24.04 6.00
C GLU A 243 6.66 25.34 5.24
N LYS A 244 6.22 25.45 3.98
CA LYS A 244 6.36 26.69 3.19
C LYS A 244 5.59 27.85 3.82
N ASP A 245 4.39 27.59 4.33
CA ASP A 245 3.56 28.61 4.97
C ASP A 245 4.12 29.04 6.34
N ILE A 246 4.67 28.10 7.12
CA ILE A 246 5.43 28.39 8.34
C ILE A 246 6.62 29.30 8.02
N GLU A 247 7.42 28.97 7.00
CA GLU A 247 8.55 29.80 6.59
C GLU A 247 8.14 31.22 6.18
N LYS A 248 7.05 31.35 5.41
CA LYS A 248 6.51 32.65 5.03
C LYS A 248 6.11 33.46 6.26
N TRP A 249 5.37 32.85 7.18
CA TRP A 249 4.96 33.51 8.41
C TRP A 249 6.14 33.93 9.27
N CYS A 250 7.10 33.03 9.54
CA CYS A 250 8.28 33.34 10.34
C CYS A 250 9.12 34.47 9.73
N LYS A 251 9.28 34.50 8.39
CA LYS A 251 9.94 35.62 7.68
C LYS A 251 9.15 36.92 7.81
N GLY A 252 7.83 36.86 7.71
CA GLY A 252 6.93 37.99 7.94
C GLY A 252 7.05 38.56 9.34
N VAL A 253 7.08 37.69 10.35
CA VAL A 253 7.31 38.05 11.76
C VAL A 253 8.66 38.72 11.94
N ALA A 254 9.75 38.16 11.39
CA ALA A 254 11.08 38.77 11.48
C ALA A 254 11.16 40.16 10.82
N LYS A 255 10.38 40.39 9.77
CA LYS A 255 10.30 41.69 9.09
C LYS A 255 9.49 42.72 9.87
N ASP A 256 8.34 42.32 10.40
CA ASP A 256 7.42 43.22 11.12
C ASP A 256 7.90 43.50 12.54
N TYR A 257 8.56 42.53 13.18
CA TYR A 257 9.04 42.59 14.56
C TYR A 257 10.55 42.37 14.61
N LYS A 258 11.34 43.40 14.30
CA LYS A 258 12.82 43.33 14.36
C LYS A 258 13.35 42.88 15.73
N ASN A 259 12.61 43.20 16.79
CA ASN A 259 12.87 42.71 18.14
C ASN A 259 11.92 41.54 18.44
N PHE A 260 12.45 40.32 18.51
CA PHE A 260 11.65 39.13 18.81
C PHE A 260 10.93 39.24 20.16
N ASN A 261 11.48 39.94 21.15
CA ASN A 261 10.81 40.15 22.44
C ASN A 261 9.47 40.88 22.30
N ALA A 262 9.32 41.75 21.29
CA ALA A 262 8.05 42.41 21.02
C ALA A 262 7.01 41.46 20.39
N PHE A 263 7.47 40.46 19.63
CA PHE A 263 6.60 39.41 19.09
C PHE A 263 6.13 38.44 20.18
N LYS A 264 7.00 38.11 21.14
CA LYS A 264 6.70 37.14 22.21
C LYS A 264 5.54 37.54 23.13
N ILE A 265 5.31 38.84 23.27
CA ILE A 265 4.27 39.40 24.15
C ILE A 265 2.98 39.75 23.41
N LEU A 266 2.85 39.38 22.14
CA LEU A 266 1.63 39.61 21.38
C LEU A 266 0.48 38.80 21.97
N ASP A 267 -0.70 39.41 21.98
CA ASP A 267 -1.93 38.73 22.33
C ASP A 267 -2.44 37.84 21.18
N VAL A 268 -3.49 37.08 21.48
CA VAL A 268 -4.11 36.14 20.55
C VAL A 268 -4.59 36.81 19.26
N GLU A 269 -5.17 38.00 19.38
CA GLU A 269 -5.71 38.75 18.24
C GLU A 269 -4.59 39.23 17.32
N ALA A 270 -3.50 39.74 17.87
CA ALA A 270 -2.33 40.18 17.11
C ALA A 270 -1.60 39.02 16.43
N ILE A 271 -1.50 37.84 17.08
CA ILE A 271 -0.96 36.63 16.45
C ILE A 271 -1.82 36.21 15.25
N ASN A 272 -3.15 36.22 15.40
CA ASN A 272 -4.06 35.88 14.31
C ASN A 272 -3.98 36.90 13.16
N ALA A 273 -3.93 38.19 13.46
CA ALA A 273 -3.74 39.24 12.45
C ALA A 273 -2.41 39.10 11.69
N SER A 274 -1.34 38.73 12.39
CA SER A 274 -0.03 38.41 11.79
C SER A 274 -0.12 37.22 10.83
N LEU A 275 -0.82 36.15 11.22
CA LEU A 275 -1.04 34.99 10.34
C LEU A 275 -1.86 35.35 9.10
N ILE A 276 -2.95 36.10 9.25
CA ILE A 276 -3.79 36.56 8.13
C ILE A 276 -2.97 37.41 7.14
N LYS A 277 -2.05 38.23 7.64
CA LYS A 277 -1.21 39.10 6.81
C LYS A 277 -0.20 38.32 5.95
N HIS A 278 0.34 37.21 6.44
CA HIS A 278 1.48 36.52 5.80
C HIS A 278 1.16 35.13 5.23
N VAL A 279 0.02 34.54 5.59
CA VAL A 279 -0.40 33.20 5.16
C VAL A 279 -1.77 33.26 4.52
N GLU A 280 -1.83 32.96 3.23
CA GLU A 280 -3.06 33.02 2.41
C GLU A 280 -4.07 31.93 2.79
N SER A 281 -3.57 30.69 2.95
CA SER A 281 -4.37 29.50 3.23
C SER A 281 -4.97 29.54 4.64
N GLU A 282 -6.30 29.58 4.74
CA GLU A 282 -7.01 29.54 6.02
C GLU A 282 -6.73 28.25 6.80
N THR A 283 -6.70 27.11 6.10
CA THR A 283 -6.34 25.83 6.71
C THR A 283 -4.94 25.88 7.33
N SER A 284 -3.95 26.42 6.60
CA SER A 284 -2.59 26.57 7.11
C SER A 284 -2.56 27.52 8.30
N ARG A 285 -3.29 28.64 8.26
CA ARG A 285 -3.40 29.57 9.41
C ARG A 285 -3.88 28.87 10.66
N ASN A 286 -4.96 28.10 10.57
CA ASN A 286 -5.53 27.39 11.72
C ASN A 286 -4.57 26.36 12.30
N VAL A 287 -3.83 25.65 11.43
CA VAL A 287 -2.82 24.68 11.88
C VAL A 287 -1.62 25.39 12.52
N ILE A 288 -1.06 26.42 11.89
CA ILE A 288 0.09 27.19 12.42
C ILE A 288 -0.28 27.84 13.75
N PHE A 289 -1.48 28.42 13.85
CA PHE A 289 -2.00 28.98 15.09
C PHE A 289 -2.05 27.90 16.19
N GLY A 290 -2.61 26.73 15.88
CA GLY A 290 -2.65 25.60 16.81
C GLY A 290 -1.26 25.13 17.25
N LEU A 291 -0.30 25.07 16.31
CA LEU A 291 1.10 24.71 16.59
C LEU A 291 1.75 25.73 17.53
N PHE A 292 1.56 27.02 17.27
CA PHE A 292 2.12 28.10 18.08
C PHE A 292 1.72 27.97 19.55
N TYR A 293 0.46 27.64 19.84
CA TYR A 293 -0.04 27.48 21.22
C TYR A 293 0.19 26.09 21.83
N THR A 294 0.98 25.23 21.19
CA THR A 294 1.40 23.99 21.86
C THR A 294 2.36 24.28 23.01
N PRO A 295 2.34 23.47 24.10
CA PRO A 295 3.29 23.63 25.20
C PRO A 295 4.75 23.65 24.72
N SER A 296 5.08 22.80 23.73
CA SER A 296 6.43 22.69 23.15
C SER A 296 6.94 23.96 22.47
N ILE A 297 6.05 24.89 22.09
CA ILE A 297 6.44 26.20 21.52
C ILE A 297 6.34 27.28 22.60
N GLN A 298 5.27 27.29 23.38
CA GLN A 298 5.02 28.32 24.39
C GLN A 298 6.04 28.28 25.53
N GLU A 299 6.45 27.10 25.99
CA GLU A 299 7.46 26.93 27.05
C GLU A 299 8.85 27.39 26.59
N ASP A 300 9.19 27.17 25.32
CA ASP A 300 10.50 27.55 24.75
C ASP A 300 10.54 29.03 24.35
N LEU A 301 9.39 29.70 24.23
CA LEU A 301 9.25 31.02 23.63
C LEU A 301 10.18 32.06 24.27
N GLU A 302 10.34 32.02 25.59
CA GLU A 302 11.18 32.98 26.33
C GLU A 302 12.66 32.90 25.90
N SER A 303 13.13 31.70 25.54
CA SER A 303 14.53 31.36 25.31
C SER A 303 14.98 31.36 23.85
N ILE A 304 14.05 31.45 22.90
CA ILE A 304 14.33 31.37 21.46
C ILE A 304 14.42 32.76 20.79
N ASP A 305 15.11 32.79 19.64
CA ASP A 305 15.15 33.93 18.72
C ASP A 305 14.36 33.64 17.43
N HIS A 306 14.40 34.54 16.44
CA HIS A 306 13.71 34.36 15.16
C HIS A 306 14.13 33.08 14.41
N ASN A 307 15.41 32.70 14.44
CA ASN A 307 15.91 31.55 13.70
C ASN A 307 15.52 30.24 14.39
N SER A 308 15.68 30.19 15.72
CA SER A 308 15.26 29.06 16.54
C SER A 308 13.74 28.88 16.52
N PHE A 309 12.95 29.97 16.48
CA PHE A 309 11.50 29.91 16.39
C PHE A 309 11.00 29.19 15.13
N SER A 310 11.55 29.55 13.97
CA SER A 310 11.17 28.87 12.71
C SER A 310 11.51 27.38 12.76
N THR A 311 12.68 27.03 13.29
CA THR A 311 13.11 25.64 13.45
C THR A 311 12.17 24.88 14.38
N LYS A 312 11.83 25.45 15.54
CA LYS A 312 10.96 24.83 16.53
C LYS A 312 9.53 24.61 16.01
N MET A 313 8.98 25.59 15.27
CA MET A 313 7.67 25.44 14.63
C MET A 313 7.63 24.27 13.65
N LYS A 314 8.70 24.09 12.86
CA LYS A 314 8.85 22.96 11.93
C LYS A 314 8.99 21.64 12.66
N GLU A 315 9.82 21.57 13.70
CA GLU A 315 9.97 20.37 14.54
C GLU A 315 8.63 19.95 15.20
N CYS A 316 7.86 20.92 15.70
CA CYS A 316 6.54 20.68 16.27
C CYS A 316 5.55 20.16 15.22
N SER A 317 5.59 20.73 14.01
CA SER A 317 4.82 20.24 12.87
C SER A 317 5.19 18.81 12.50
N ASP A 318 6.48 18.50 12.38
CA ASP A 318 6.97 17.16 12.03
C ASP A 318 6.59 16.12 13.10
N SER A 319 6.67 16.49 14.38
CA SER A 319 6.20 15.67 15.50
C SER A 319 4.70 15.38 15.38
N THR A 320 3.90 16.40 15.08
CA THR A 320 2.45 16.27 14.84
C THR A 320 2.16 15.30 13.68
N CYS A 321 2.91 15.37 12.58
CA CYS A 321 2.80 14.43 11.47
C CYS A 321 3.10 12.98 11.88
N SER A 322 4.11 12.76 12.74
CA SER A 322 4.38 11.43 13.30
C SER A 322 3.21 10.87 14.11
N TYR A 323 2.57 11.69 14.95
CA TYR A 323 1.41 11.26 15.73
C TYR A 323 0.16 11.01 14.87
N MET A 324 -0.05 11.78 13.79
CA MET A 324 -1.11 11.51 12.82
C MET A 324 -0.93 10.15 12.15
N LEU A 325 0.30 9.86 11.68
CA LEU A 325 0.61 8.57 11.06
C LEU A 325 0.50 7.42 12.07
N PHE A 326 0.95 7.64 13.31
CA PHE A 326 0.79 6.69 14.41
C PHE A 326 -0.70 6.36 14.64
N GLY A 327 -1.58 7.37 14.63
CA GLY A 327 -3.03 7.15 14.69
C GLY A 327 -3.56 6.21 13.61
N GLY A 328 -3.01 6.26 12.39
CA GLY A 328 -3.32 5.31 11.32
C GLY A 328 -2.97 3.87 11.67
N TYR A 329 -1.78 3.65 12.26
CA TYR A 329 -1.39 2.34 12.77
C TYR A 329 -2.26 1.90 13.94
N VAL A 330 -2.58 2.80 14.87
CA VAL A 330 -3.49 2.49 15.98
C VAL A 330 -4.83 2.01 15.46
N LEU A 331 -5.37 2.64 14.41
CA LEU A 331 -6.64 2.23 13.79
C LEU A 331 -6.57 0.79 13.24
N LEU A 332 -5.46 0.41 12.60
CA LEU A 332 -5.22 -0.98 12.18
C LEU A 332 -5.10 -1.92 13.39
N LEU A 333 -4.41 -1.48 14.44
CA LEU A 333 -4.22 -2.23 15.68
C LEU A 333 -5.51 -2.36 16.52
N GLN A 334 -6.58 -1.62 16.24
CA GLN A 334 -7.91 -1.91 16.80
C GLN A 334 -8.61 -3.07 16.06
N GLN A 335 -8.09 -3.46 14.89
CA GLN A 335 -8.61 -4.53 14.05
C GLN A 335 -7.66 -5.73 13.98
N GLN A 336 -6.89 -6.00 15.05
CA GLN A 336 -5.81 -7.02 15.06
C GLN A 336 -6.25 -8.40 14.57
N LYS A 337 -7.51 -8.80 14.79
CA LYS A 337 -8.05 -10.09 14.33
C LYS A 337 -8.04 -10.25 12.80
N ARG A 338 -7.95 -9.15 12.05
CA ARG A 338 -7.84 -9.15 10.57
C ARG A 338 -6.38 -9.17 10.10
N LEU A 339 -5.41 -9.04 11.00
CA LEU A 339 -3.98 -9.01 10.73
C LEU A 339 -3.34 -10.34 11.20
N ASP A 340 -2.27 -10.78 10.54
CA ASP A 340 -1.48 -11.93 11.00
C ASP A 340 -0.26 -11.48 11.82
N THR A 341 0.41 -12.45 12.43
CA THR A 341 1.61 -12.22 13.25
C THR A 341 2.74 -11.56 12.45
N ASP A 342 2.92 -11.92 11.18
CA ASP A 342 3.98 -11.36 10.34
C ASP A 342 3.72 -9.88 10.02
N LEU A 343 2.48 -9.49 9.74
CA LEU A 343 2.13 -8.08 9.54
C LEU A 343 2.21 -7.30 10.86
N LEU A 344 1.74 -7.87 11.97
CA LEU A 344 1.85 -7.25 13.29
C LEU A 344 3.32 -7.01 13.69
N PHE A 345 4.20 -7.97 13.40
CA PHE A 345 5.64 -7.82 13.58
C PHE A 345 6.21 -6.71 12.68
N THR A 346 5.78 -6.64 11.42
CA THR A 346 6.22 -5.58 10.50
C THR A 346 5.74 -4.20 10.96
N ILE A 347 4.53 -4.10 11.52
CA ILE A 347 3.99 -2.88 12.14
C ILE A 347 4.80 -2.49 13.37
N GLN A 348 5.09 -3.44 14.27
CA GLN A 348 5.94 -3.22 15.45
C GLN A 348 7.29 -2.61 15.05
N GLN A 349 7.95 -3.17 14.05
CA GLN A 349 9.21 -2.64 13.53
C GLN A 349 9.08 -1.23 12.95
N ALA A 350 7.98 -0.95 12.23
CA ALA A 350 7.77 0.37 11.64
C ALA A 350 7.56 1.45 12.72
N LEU A 351 6.88 1.08 13.81
CA LEU A 351 6.68 1.90 15.00
C LEU A 351 7.94 2.08 15.85
N GLY A 352 9.00 1.30 15.59
CA GLY A 352 10.26 1.39 16.32
C GLY A 352 10.20 0.80 17.74
N LEU A 353 9.29 -0.13 17.98
CA LEU A 353 9.15 -0.82 19.27
C LEU A 353 10.18 -1.95 19.38
N GLU A 354 10.84 -2.06 20.55
CA GLU A 354 11.97 -2.97 20.74
C GLU A 354 11.54 -4.42 21.02
N ARG A 355 10.43 -4.61 21.74
CA ARG A 355 10.01 -5.89 22.29
C ARG A 355 8.67 -6.34 21.73
N SER A 356 7.60 -5.55 21.91
CA SER A 356 6.26 -5.93 21.49
C SER A 356 5.32 -4.73 21.32
N LEU A 357 4.16 -4.98 20.70
CA LEU A 357 3.07 -4.00 20.60
C LEU A 357 2.46 -3.63 21.97
N ASP A 358 2.72 -4.41 23.03
CA ASP A 358 2.22 -4.15 24.39
C ASP A 358 2.94 -2.98 25.07
N GLU A 359 4.04 -2.50 24.49
CA GLU A 359 4.70 -1.25 24.90
C GLU A 359 3.82 -0.02 24.69
N LEU A 360 2.79 -0.12 23.84
CA LEU A 360 1.85 0.95 23.59
C LEU A 360 0.76 0.99 24.68
N SER A 361 0.76 2.03 25.49
CA SER A 361 -0.33 2.25 26.44
C SER A 361 -1.63 2.60 25.72
N LYS A 362 -2.78 2.35 26.38
CA LYS A 362 -4.09 2.76 25.83
C LYS A 362 -4.22 4.27 25.69
N GLU A 363 -3.55 5.02 26.56
CA GLU A 363 -3.47 6.49 26.48
C GLU A 363 -2.70 6.93 25.23
N ASP A 364 -1.55 6.32 24.95
CA ASP A 364 -0.78 6.61 23.74
C ASP A 364 -1.61 6.34 22.48
N MET A 365 -2.27 5.17 22.45
CA MET A 365 -3.17 4.82 21.34
C MET A 365 -4.31 5.82 21.18
N LEU A 366 -4.95 6.24 22.29
CA LEU A 366 -6.06 7.19 22.27
C LEU A 366 -5.61 8.53 21.67
N ASP A 367 -4.45 9.02 22.10
CA ASP A 367 -3.94 10.29 21.61
C ASP A 367 -3.57 10.21 20.13
N GLY A 368 -2.96 9.12 19.67
CA GLY A 368 -2.74 8.85 18.25
C GLY A 368 -4.05 8.93 17.43
N VAL A 369 -5.13 8.31 17.92
CA VAL A 369 -6.44 8.37 17.26
C VAL A 369 -6.99 9.80 17.22
N LYS A 370 -6.82 10.61 18.28
CA LYS A 370 -7.23 12.02 18.28
C LYS A 370 -6.47 12.83 17.23
N PHE A 371 -5.16 12.62 17.07
CA PHE A 371 -4.37 13.28 16.03
C PHE A 371 -4.87 12.91 14.63
N LEU A 372 -5.10 11.62 14.37
CA LEU A 372 -5.66 11.16 13.10
C LEU A 372 -7.06 11.76 12.86
N LYS A 373 -7.94 11.73 13.85
CA LYS A 373 -9.30 12.24 13.72
C LYS A 373 -9.29 13.72 13.35
N ARG A 374 -8.50 14.54 14.07
CA ARG A 374 -8.35 15.97 13.77
C ARG A 374 -7.85 16.20 12.34
N PHE A 375 -6.88 15.40 11.89
CA PHE A 375 -6.37 15.46 10.52
C PHE A 375 -7.49 15.21 9.49
N LEU A 376 -8.25 14.12 9.66
CA LEU A 376 -9.35 13.75 8.75
C LEU A 376 -10.51 14.76 8.74
N GLU A 377 -10.85 15.35 9.90
CA GLU A 377 -11.88 16.39 10.00
C GLU A 377 -11.49 17.68 9.25
N THR A 378 -10.20 18.00 9.24
CA THR A 378 -9.68 19.19 8.56
C THR A 378 -9.54 18.97 7.04
N LYS A 379 -9.58 17.71 6.58
CA LYS A 379 -9.28 17.29 5.20
C LYS A 379 -10.29 16.27 4.68
N GLN A 380 -11.49 16.75 4.37
CA GLN A 380 -12.57 15.92 3.82
C GLN A 380 -12.25 15.34 2.44
N ASP A 381 -11.32 15.94 1.67
CA ASP A 381 -10.91 15.50 0.33
C ASP A 381 -9.63 14.63 0.34
N ALA A 382 -9.20 14.10 1.49
CA ALA A 382 -8.00 13.26 1.55
C ALA A 382 -8.17 11.98 0.70
N ALA A 383 -7.33 11.83 -0.33
CA ALA A 383 -7.34 10.66 -1.21
C ALA A 383 -6.66 9.45 -0.53
N LEU A 384 -7.36 8.85 0.44
CA LEU A 384 -6.90 7.69 1.19
C LEU A 384 -7.42 6.39 0.56
N ASP A 385 -6.58 5.35 0.57
CA ASP A 385 -7.00 3.99 0.24
C ASP A 385 -7.73 3.37 1.43
N CYS A 386 -9.05 3.53 1.44
CA CYS A 386 -9.92 3.05 2.51
C CYS A 386 -10.46 1.63 2.27
N GLU A 387 -9.92 0.86 1.31
CA GLU A 387 -10.51 -0.44 0.96
C GLU A 387 -10.44 -1.46 2.10
N PHE A 388 -9.44 -1.39 2.97
CA PHE A 388 -9.36 -2.25 4.17
C PHE A 388 -10.58 -2.10 5.09
N PHE A 389 -11.10 -0.87 5.18
CA PHE A 389 -12.29 -0.56 5.96
C PHE A 389 -13.57 -0.73 5.15
N GLU A 390 -13.48 -1.08 3.86
CA GLU A 390 -14.60 -1.15 2.93
C GLU A 390 -15.22 0.24 2.64
N GLY A 391 -14.36 1.26 2.57
CA GLY A 391 -14.71 2.63 2.17
C GLY A 391 -14.49 3.68 3.26
N ALA A 392 -14.51 4.96 2.85
CA ALA A 392 -14.24 6.11 3.72
C ALA A 392 -15.22 6.20 4.91
N GLU A 393 -16.52 6.02 4.68
CA GLU A 393 -17.56 6.04 5.72
C GLU A 393 -17.29 5.03 6.84
N LYS A 394 -16.89 3.80 6.47
CA LYS A 394 -16.57 2.76 7.45
C LYS A 394 -15.23 3.00 8.13
N MET A 395 -14.28 3.65 7.47
CA MET A 395 -13.06 4.14 8.11
C MET A 395 -13.40 5.21 9.17
N HIS A 396 -14.24 6.21 8.85
CA HIS A 396 -14.68 7.21 9.85
C HIS A 396 -15.41 6.56 11.02
N THR A 397 -16.25 5.56 10.76
CA THR A 397 -16.90 4.75 11.80
C THR A 397 -15.86 4.02 12.67
N ALA A 398 -14.82 3.47 12.06
CA ALA A 398 -13.74 2.80 12.78
C ALA A 398 -12.94 3.78 13.65
N VAL A 399 -12.69 5.01 13.18
CA VAL A 399 -12.04 6.07 13.95
C VAL A 399 -12.87 6.43 15.18
N ALA A 400 -14.17 6.70 15.01
CA ALA A 400 -15.06 7.04 16.11
C ALA A 400 -15.20 5.89 17.13
N ARG A 401 -15.24 4.64 16.65
CA ARG A 401 -15.25 3.45 17.51
C ARG A 401 -13.95 3.32 18.30
N ALA A 402 -12.80 3.47 17.65
CA ALA A 402 -11.50 3.39 18.30
C ALA A 402 -11.36 4.44 19.41
N GLU A 403 -11.75 5.69 19.13
CA GLU A 403 -11.76 6.77 20.12
C GLU A 403 -12.65 6.42 21.33
N LYS A 404 -13.88 5.96 21.07
CA LYS A 404 -14.83 5.56 22.12
C LYS A 404 -14.28 4.42 22.99
N GLU A 405 -13.82 3.35 22.37
CA GLU A 405 -13.33 2.15 23.07
C GLU A 405 -12.08 2.44 23.90
N LEU A 406 -11.15 3.21 23.37
CA LEU A 406 -9.94 3.61 24.07
C LEU A 406 -10.27 4.58 25.23
N THR A 407 -11.17 5.53 25.03
CA THR A 407 -11.62 6.45 26.10
C THR A 407 -12.23 5.70 27.29
N VAL A 408 -13.01 4.65 27.03
CA VAL A 408 -13.58 3.80 28.10
C VAL A 408 -12.48 3.03 28.83
N GLN A 409 -11.45 2.57 28.12
CA GLN A 409 -10.33 1.81 28.70
C GLN A 409 -9.35 2.69 29.50
N THR A 410 -9.27 3.98 29.19
CA THR A 410 -8.43 4.96 29.91
C THR A 410 -9.18 5.66 31.04
N ALA A 411 -10.50 5.46 31.17
CA ALA A 411 -11.25 6.06 32.25
C ALA A 411 -10.80 5.51 33.62
N PRO A 412 -10.62 6.36 34.65
CA PRO A 412 -10.26 5.89 35.98
C PRO A 412 -11.33 4.91 36.47
N LYS A 413 -10.91 3.69 36.86
CA LYS A 413 -11.80 2.73 37.51
C LYS A 413 -12.39 3.42 38.74
N LYS A 414 -13.72 3.61 38.77
CA LYS A 414 -14.41 4.07 39.98
C LYS A 414 -14.03 3.12 41.12
N GLU A 415 -13.36 3.65 42.14
CA GLU A 415 -13.20 2.93 43.41
C GLU A 415 -14.61 2.61 43.93
N GLU A 416 -14.98 1.34 43.92
CA GLU A 416 -16.08 0.86 44.74
C GLU A 416 -15.68 1.08 46.19
N ARG A 417 -16.14 2.21 46.77
CA ARG A 417 -16.11 2.40 48.21
C ARG A 417 -16.97 1.30 48.83
N HIS A 418 -16.32 0.25 49.30
CA HIS A 418 -16.89 -0.64 50.30
C HIS A 418 -17.30 0.22 51.50
N VAL A 419 -18.59 0.53 51.61
CA VAL A 419 -19.18 1.02 52.84
C VAL A 419 -19.15 -0.16 53.80
N VAL A 420 -18.15 -0.20 54.67
CA VAL A 420 -18.16 -1.05 55.84
C VAL A 420 -19.21 -0.47 56.78
N LEU A 421 -20.40 -1.06 56.79
CA LEU A 421 -21.36 -0.86 57.86
C LEU A 421 -20.83 -1.58 59.10
N SER A 422 -20.16 -0.84 59.98
CA SER A 422 -19.94 -1.26 61.36
C SER A 422 -21.25 -1.10 62.14
N VAL A 423 -21.73 -2.22 62.71
CA VAL A 423 -22.89 -2.34 63.61
C VAL A 423 -22.61 -1.69 64.95
#